data_AF-A0A6F8PXG1-F1
#
_entry.id   AF-A0A6F8PXG1-F1
#
_cell.length_a   1.000
_cell.length_b   1.000
_cell.length_c   1.000
_cell.angle_alpha   90.00
_cell.angle_beta   90.00
_cell.angle_gamma   90.00
#
_symmetry.space_group_name_H-M   'P 1'
#
loop_
_entity.id
_entity.type
_entity.pdbx_description
1 polymer ?
#
loop_
_entity_poly.entity_id
_entity_poly.type
_entity_poly.pdbx_seq_one_letter_code
_entity_poly.pdbx_strand_id
1 'polypeptide(L)'
;MSVQVLKARCQRGFTLVEIAIVLVIVGLIFGAGVSSIGAYLDNVKQNHTMNNLQLTKRATLDFVMVNYHMPCPDTDGDGRENRDADSKACASAIGTVPYIDIGRSRADSSDDYGNVFAYGVTLDVTSQAQMVAVTGTTAEELYGRFEPSYFANQLVASDANTAKPSNFKIAITLPLFGLDTPPTSQVPATADKNYVICKNTTDSCSAATDATQIEVEDIPAVIVAFNENGSGQGLAECNSNNWSARDQENCDGDLYLLKNYFSSGEYDDQLVTISAYEIKQQVLDRLNGLTLEPTGPGYAGYEVIYLRNVDNANDLNVGNGEDNSFYIGAKQDENGDVIDGDGAEAGDLSAVVNLKDGDDRLYLEGSVVSGGNADLGDGNDRLTVEGSIIGVVTLGTGSDIAIIESGVSGTFDAGDGNDTIDIYGTIQDGATVSSGGKDNKESDNDTLTFHGSVMNGEIDMGDGNDTMRFTAASGNLSFGDDAIVDGESGNNTIEVENMTVAEFEALINESISDNSGKFRNFSIIQLKD
;
A
#
# COMPACT_ATOMS: atom_id res chain seq x y z
N MET A 1 -21.59 53.53 -73.75
CA MET A 1 -21.91 52.15 -73.35
C MET A 1 -20.87 51.27 -74.05
N SER A 2 -19.79 50.90 -73.35
CA SER A 2 -18.73 50.06 -73.92
C SER A 2 -18.91 48.64 -73.41
N VAL A 3 -19.20 47.71 -74.32
CA VAL A 3 -19.34 46.29 -74.05
C VAL A 3 -17.94 45.67 -74.01
N GLN A 4 -17.50 45.19 -72.85
CA GLN A 4 -16.32 44.33 -72.74
C GLN A 4 -16.74 42.87 -72.97
N VAL A 5 -16.15 42.26 -74.00
CA VAL A 5 -16.35 40.84 -74.34
C VAL A 5 -15.37 40.01 -73.50
N LEU A 6 -15.89 39.14 -72.63
CA LEU A 6 -15.11 38.17 -71.86
C LEU A 6 -14.56 37.08 -72.80
N LYS A 7 -13.23 36.95 -72.82
CA LYS A 7 -12.52 35.95 -73.63
C LYS A 7 -12.55 34.60 -72.91
N ALA A 8 -13.43 33.69 -73.34
CA ALA A 8 -13.47 32.32 -72.83
C ALA A 8 -12.15 31.59 -73.19
N ARG A 9 -11.40 31.14 -72.17
CA ARG A 9 -10.25 30.26 -72.36
C ARG A 9 -10.76 28.86 -72.69
N CYS A 10 -10.56 28.42 -73.93
CA CYS A 10 -10.77 27.03 -74.33
C CYS A 10 -9.80 26.14 -73.53
N GLN A 11 -10.32 25.35 -72.59
CA GLN A 11 -9.54 24.29 -71.96
C GLN A 11 -9.28 23.20 -73.00
N ARG A 12 -8.01 22.92 -73.29
CA ARG A 12 -7.63 21.72 -74.04
C ARG A 12 -7.96 20.53 -73.14
N GLY A 13 -8.94 19.72 -73.55
CA GLY A 13 -9.27 18.47 -72.86
C GLY A 13 -8.07 17.53 -72.88
N PHE A 14 -7.95 16.70 -71.84
CA PHE A 14 -6.90 15.70 -71.72
C PHE A 14 -6.97 14.71 -72.89
N THR A 15 -5.80 14.32 -73.41
CA THR A 15 -5.75 13.30 -74.44
C THR A 15 -6.11 11.93 -73.84
N LEU A 16 -6.74 11.07 -74.64
CA LEU A 16 -7.08 9.70 -74.21
C LEU A 16 -5.82 8.92 -73.77
N VAL A 17 -4.68 9.25 -74.38
CA VAL A 17 -3.37 8.68 -74.03
C VAL A 17 -2.86 9.18 -72.67
N GLU A 18 -3.01 10.46 -72.34
CA GLU A 18 -2.61 10.99 -71.01
C GLU A 18 -3.40 10.34 -69.88
N ILE A 19 -4.72 10.18 -70.04
CA ILE A 19 -5.55 9.50 -69.03
C ILE A 19 -5.22 8.00 -68.97
N ALA A 20 -4.94 7.35 -70.11
CA ALA A 20 -4.52 5.94 -70.12
C ALA A 20 -3.18 5.73 -69.40
N ILE A 21 -2.20 6.61 -69.61
CA ILE A 21 -0.90 6.51 -68.92
C ILE A 21 -1.07 6.77 -67.42
N VAL A 22 -1.88 7.77 -67.02
CA VAL A 22 -2.16 8.04 -65.61
C VAL A 22 -2.81 6.84 -64.92
N LEU A 23 -3.78 6.18 -65.56
CA LEU A 23 -4.42 4.99 -65.00
C LEU A 23 -3.47 3.80 -64.89
N VAL A 24 -2.53 3.65 -65.83
CA VAL A 24 -1.47 2.64 -65.73
C VAL A 24 -0.53 2.94 -64.57
N ILE A 25 -0.09 4.19 -64.40
CA ILE A 25 0.78 4.59 -63.29
C ILE A 25 0.07 4.40 -61.94
N VAL A 26 -1.19 4.84 -61.84
CA VAL A 26 -2.00 4.66 -60.63
C VAL A 26 -2.22 3.17 -60.35
N GLY A 27 -2.54 2.37 -61.37
CA GLY A 27 -2.68 0.92 -61.23
C GLY A 27 -1.40 0.22 -60.74
N LEU A 28 -0.23 0.67 -61.20
CA LEU A 28 1.05 0.15 -60.72
C LEU A 28 1.33 0.56 -59.27
N ILE A 29 1.03 1.80 -58.88
CA ILE A 29 1.20 2.27 -57.50
C ILE A 29 0.25 1.53 -56.55
N PHE A 30 -1.03 1.38 -56.91
CA PHE A 30 -1.98 0.61 -56.13
C PHE A 30 -1.60 -0.87 -56.06
N GLY A 31 -1.13 -1.46 -57.17
CA GLY A 31 -0.66 -2.84 -57.21
C GLY A 31 0.53 -3.10 -56.28
N ALA A 32 1.46 -2.15 -56.17
CA ALA A 32 2.60 -2.25 -55.26
C ALA A 32 2.23 -1.98 -53.78
N GLY A 33 1.19 -1.18 -53.51
CA GLY A 33 0.80 -0.81 -52.14
C GLY A 33 0.03 -1.88 -51.37
N VAL A 34 -0.74 -2.73 -52.05
CA VAL A 34 -1.63 -3.72 -51.39
C VAL A 34 -0.85 -4.78 -50.60
N SER A 35 0.35 -5.18 -51.04
CA SER A 35 1.17 -6.17 -50.33
C SER A 35 1.73 -5.67 -48.99
N SER A 36 1.85 -4.36 -48.79
CA SER A 36 2.39 -3.78 -47.54
C SER A 36 1.35 -3.62 -46.43
N ILE A 37 0.05 -3.73 -46.77
CA ILE A 37 -1.04 -3.57 -45.79
C ILE A 37 -1.12 -4.78 -44.85
N GLY A 38 -0.90 -6.00 -45.36
CA GLY A 38 -0.91 -7.22 -44.56
C GLY A 38 0.10 -7.16 -43.41
N ALA A 39 1.37 -6.96 -43.75
CA ALA A 39 2.45 -6.83 -42.76
C ALA A 39 2.19 -5.70 -41.74
N TYR A 40 1.56 -4.59 -42.15
CA TYR A 40 1.19 -3.52 -41.22
C TYR A 40 0.09 -3.96 -40.23
N LEU A 41 -0.94 -4.65 -40.72
CA LEU A 41 -2.00 -5.18 -39.87
C LEU A 41 -1.48 -6.24 -38.89
N ASP A 42 -0.57 -7.11 -39.34
CA ASP A 42 0.05 -8.12 -38.48
C ASP A 42 0.85 -7.45 -37.35
N ASN A 43 1.62 -6.41 -37.67
CA ASN A 43 2.31 -5.61 -36.65
C ASN A 43 1.34 -4.94 -35.68
N VAL A 44 0.20 -4.42 -36.15
CA VAL A 44 -0.82 -3.82 -35.27
C VAL A 44 -1.38 -4.86 -34.31
N LYS A 45 -1.72 -6.05 -34.81
CA LYS A 45 -2.23 -7.15 -33.99
C LYS A 45 -1.22 -7.60 -32.94
N GLN A 46 0.01 -7.84 -33.36
CA GLN A 46 1.09 -8.27 -32.47
C GLN A 46 1.36 -7.24 -31.36
N ASN A 47 1.30 -5.94 -31.66
CA ASN A 47 1.45 -4.90 -30.65
C ASN A 47 0.25 -4.83 -29.69
N HIS A 48 -0.96 -5.01 -30.21
CA HIS A 48 -2.17 -4.97 -29.39
C HIS A 48 -2.30 -6.21 -28.49
N THR A 49 -2.03 -7.41 -29.02
CA THR A 49 -1.88 -8.64 -28.21
C THR A 49 -0.85 -8.43 -27.08
N MET A 50 0.36 -7.96 -27.39
CA MET A 50 1.39 -7.71 -26.38
C MET A 50 0.93 -6.71 -25.31
N ASN A 51 0.21 -5.65 -25.69
CA ASN A 51 -0.35 -4.71 -24.73
C ASN A 51 -1.39 -5.38 -23.80
N ASN A 52 -2.30 -6.17 -24.35
CA ASN A 52 -3.29 -6.91 -23.55
C ASN A 52 -2.63 -7.95 -22.63
N LEU A 53 -1.56 -8.59 -23.09
CA LEU A 53 -0.74 -9.52 -22.34
C LEU A 53 -0.10 -8.85 -21.10
N GLN A 54 0.51 -7.67 -21.29
CA GLN A 54 1.10 -6.87 -20.21
C GLN A 54 0.04 -6.39 -19.20
N LEU A 55 -1.11 -5.94 -19.70
CA LEU A 55 -2.22 -5.52 -18.84
C LEU A 55 -2.84 -6.70 -18.06
N THR A 56 -2.86 -7.89 -18.66
CA THR A 56 -3.30 -9.13 -17.99
C THR A 56 -2.31 -9.52 -16.90
N LYS A 57 -1.00 -9.50 -17.18
CA LYS A 57 0.05 -9.67 -16.17
C LYS A 57 -0.12 -8.71 -14.99
N ARG A 58 -0.37 -7.42 -15.26
CA ARG A 58 -0.61 -6.43 -14.21
C ARG A 58 -1.84 -6.79 -13.36
N ALA A 59 -2.95 -7.15 -13.99
CA ALA A 59 -4.16 -7.54 -13.26
C ALA A 59 -3.96 -8.83 -12.42
N THR A 60 -3.17 -9.78 -12.91
CA THR A 60 -2.78 -10.97 -12.12
C THR A 60 -1.94 -10.59 -10.90
N LEU A 61 -1.03 -9.61 -11.03
CA LEU A 61 -0.28 -9.06 -9.90
C LEU A 61 -1.18 -8.29 -8.93
N ASP A 62 -2.12 -7.49 -9.44
CA ASP A 62 -3.10 -6.75 -8.62
C ASP A 62 -4.00 -7.71 -7.81
N PHE A 63 -4.34 -8.88 -8.37
CA PHE A 63 -5.08 -9.93 -7.66
C PHE A 63 -4.37 -10.38 -6.37
N VAL A 64 -3.03 -10.48 -6.40
CA VAL A 64 -2.23 -10.86 -5.24
C VAL A 64 -2.36 -9.84 -4.12
N MET A 65 -2.44 -8.54 -4.44
CA MET A 65 -2.58 -7.48 -3.44
C MET A 65 -3.87 -7.59 -2.61
N VAL A 66 -4.92 -8.16 -3.19
CA VAL A 66 -6.23 -8.28 -2.56
C VAL A 66 -6.40 -9.64 -1.89
N ASN A 67 -5.97 -10.71 -2.55
CA ASN A 67 -6.26 -12.08 -2.13
C ASN A 67 -5.10 -12.73 -1.35
N TYR A 68 -3.92 -12.09 -1.35
CA TYR A 68 -2.70 -12.59 -0.71
C TYR A 68 -2.24 -13.96 -1.23
N HIS A 69 -2.64 -14.29 -2.46
CA HIS A 69 -2.11 -15.40 -3.24
C HIS A 69 -2.29 -15.10 -4.74
N MET A 70 -1.53 -15.78 -5.57
CA MET A 70 -1.69 -15.83 -7.02
C MET A 70 -2.89 -16.71 -7.38
N PRO A 71 -3.62 -16.37 -8.47
CA PRO A 71 -4.77 -17.16 -8.90
C PRO A 71 -4.33 -18.50 -9.50
N CYS A 72 -5.17 -19.53 -9.40
CA CYS A 72 -4.98 -20.80 -10.09
C CYS A 72 -5.40 -20.68 -11.57
N PRO A 73 -4.81 -21.47 -12.48
CA PRO A 73 -5.27 -21.52 -13.86
C PRO A 73 -6.74 -21.92 -14.00
N ASP A 74 -7.41 -21.35 -14.99
CA ASP A 74 -8.72 -21.77 -15.48
C ASP A 74 -8.54 -22.98 -16.43
N THR A 75 -9.07 -24.11 -16.03
CA THR A 75 -8.96 -25.42 -16.71
C THR A 75 -10.26 -25.85 -17.39
N ASP A 76 -11.38 -25.19 -17.11
CA ASP A 76 -12.70 -25.54 -17.68
C ASP A 76 -13.26 -24.47 -18.64
N GLY A 77 -12.60 -23.31 -18.73
CA GLY A 77 -12.86 -22.24 -19.66
C GLY A 77 -14.04 -21.33 -19.25
N ASP A 78 -14.50 -21.41 -18.00
CA ASP A 78 -15.57 -20.56 -17.49
C ASP A 78 -15.10 -19.13 -17.12
N GLY A 79 -13.79 -18.89 -17.18
CA GLY A 79 -13.12 -17.63 -16.84
C GLY A 79 -12.73 -17.49 -15.39
N ARG A 80 -12.90 -18.52 -14.56
CA ARG A 80 -12.59 -18.50 -13.13
C ARG A 80 -11.43 -19.43 -12.78
N GLU A 81 -10.74 -19.12 -11.70
CA GLU A 81 -9.67 -19.96 -11.19
C GLU A 81 -10.24 -21.31 -10.73
N ASN A 82 -9.61 -22.42 -11.13
CA ASN A 82 -9.97 -23.74 -10.60
C ASN A 82 -9.08 -24.07 -9.41
N ARG A 83 -9.49 -23.56 -8.25
CA ARG A 83 -8.90 -23.85 -6.96
C ARG A 83 -9.78 -24.78 -6.15
N ASP A 84 -9.20 -25.85 -5.59
CA ASP A 84 -9.90 -26.77 -4.71
C ASP A 84 -10.34 -26.06 -3.42
N ALA A 85 -11.61 -26.23 -3.04
CA ALA A 85 -12.20 -25.48 -1.95
C ALA A 85 -11.58 -25.82 -0.58
N ASP A 86 -11.14 -27.07 -0.38
CA ASP A 86 -10.68 -27.57 0.92
C ASP A 86 -9.15 -27.47 1.06
N SER A 87 -8.43 -27.97 0.06
CA SER A 87 -6.97 -28.01 0.03
C SER A 87 -6.34 -26.72 -0.48
N LYS A 88 -7.12 -25.85 -1.13
CA LYS A 88 -6.67 -24.62 -1.80
C LYS A 88 -5.64 -24.83 -2.90
N ALA A 89 -5.36 -26.08 -3.26
CA ALA A 89 -4.51 -26.44 -4.38
C ALA A 89 -5.20 -26.09 -5.70
N CYS A 90 -4.42 -25.79 -6.73
CA CYS A 90 -4.93 -25.64 -8.07
C CYS A 90 -5.31 -27.01 -8.65
N ALA A 91 -6.38 -27.06 -9.43
CA ALA A 91 -6.77 -28.28 -10.15
C ALA A 91 -5.67 -28.72 -11.15
N SER A 92 -4.93 -27.76 -11.70
CA SER A 92 -3.81 -27.95 -12.61
C SER A 92 -2.79 -26.83 -12.45
N ALA A 93 -1.53 -27.09 -12.83
CA ALA A 93 -0.48 -26.06 -12.92
C ALA A 93 -0.54 -25.27 -14.25
N ILE A 94 -1.38 -25.70 -15.19
CA ILE A 94 -1.54 -25.08 -16.50
C ILE A 94 -3.02 -24.96 -16.86
N GLY A 95 -3.35 -23.91 -17.60
CA GLY A 95 -4.70 -23.62 -18.09
C GLY A 95 -4.72 -22.31 -18.86
N THR A 96 -5.82 -21.58 -18.76
CA THR A 96 -5.95 -20.20 -19.25
C THR A 96 -5.99 -19.22 -18.09
N VAL A 97 -5.80 -17.93 -18.38
CA VAL A 97 -5.92 -16.89 -17.35
C VAL A 97 -7.36 -16.83 -16.84
N PRO A 98 -7.60 -16.86 -15.51
CA PRO A 98 -8.93 -16.71 -14.92
C PRO A 98 -9.40 -15.26 -14.98
N TYR A 99 -9.79 -14.81 -16.17
CA TYR A 99 -10.05 -13.40 -16.50
C TYR A 99 -11.13 -12.76 -15.62
N ILE A 100 -12.13 -13.53 -15.14
CA ILE A 100 -13.18 -13.02 -14.24
C ILE A 100 -12.59 -12.67 -12.86
N ASP A 101 -11.74 -13.53 -12.31
CA ASP A 101 -11.19 -13.34 -10.96
C ASP A 101 -10.14 -12.22 -10.91
N ILE A 102 -9.36 -12.05 -11.99
CA ILE A 102 -8.45 -10.90 -12.13
C ILE A 102 -9.17 -9.61 -12.58
N GLY A 103 -10.50 -9.61 -12.66
CA GLY A 103 -11.30 -8.41 -12.94
C GLY A 103 -11.21 -7.89 -14.38
N ARG A 104 -10.95 -8.76 -15.36
CA ARG A 104 -10.86 -8.43 -16.80
C ARG A 104 -11.99 -9.07 -17.60
N SER A 105 -12.23 -8.53 -18.80
CA SER A 105 -13.14 -9.17 -19.76
C SER A 105 -12.41 -10.27 -20.55
N ARG A 106 -13.14 -11.24 -21.08
CA ARG A 106 -12.57 -12.26 -21.97
C ARG A 106 -11.81 -11.64 -23.15
N ALA A 107 -12.35 -10.56 -23.73
CA ALA A 107 -11.73 -9.88 -24.88
C ALA A 107 -10.39 -9.22 -24.50
N ASP A 108 -10.30 -8.66 -23.29
CA ASP A 108 -9.10 -7.97 -22.81
C ASP A 108 -8.01 -8.92 -22.27
N SER A 109 -8.34 -10.21 -22.14
CA SER A 109 -7.46 -11.32 -21.76
C SER A 109 -7.35 -12.36 -22.88
N SER A 110 -7.60 -11.94 -24.12
CA SER A 110 -7.40 -12.73 -25.33
C SER A 110 -6.45 -12.02 -26.29
N ASP A 111 -5.83 -12.79 -27.18
CA ASP A 111 -5.13 -12.26 -28.35
C ASP A 111 -6.12 -11.71 -29.40
N ASP A 112 -5.59 -11.04 -30.42
CA ASP A 112 -6.39 -10.50 -31.53
C ASP A 112 -7.03 -11.57 -32.44
N TYR A 113 -6.78 -12.85 -32.16
CA TYR A 113 -7.38 -14.00 -32.83
C TYR A 113 -8.51 -14.63 -32.00
N GLY A 114 -8.74 -14.14 -30.78
CA GLY A 114 -9.85 -14.52 -29.90
C GLY A 114 -9.53 -15.67 -28.94
N ASN A 115 -8.27 -16.08 -28.86
CA ASN A 115 -7.80 -17.09 -27.94
C ASN A 115 -7.48 -16.45 -26.59
N VAL A 116 -8.04 -17.00 -25.51
CA VAL A 116 -7.70 -16.55 -24.16
C VAL A 116 -6.23 -16.91 -23.89
N PHE A 117 -5.51 -16.02 -23.23
CA PHE A 117 -4.11 -16.25 -22.90
C PHE A 117 -3.93 -17.51 -22.05
N ALA A 118 -2.95 -18.33 -22.43
CA ALA A 118 -2.53 -19.47 -21.64
C ALA A 118 -1.81 -18.99 -20.38
N TYR A 119 -2.03 -19.71 -19.28
CA TYR A 119 -1.45 -19.39 -17.99
C TYR A 119 -0.81 -20.64 -17.40
N GLY A 120 0.48 -20.52 -17.10
CA GLY A 120 1.29 -21.56 -16.47
C GLY A 120 1.79 -21.08 -15.13
N VAL A 121 1.78 -21.98 -14.15
CA VAL A 121 2.29 -21.75 -12.81
C VAL A 121 3.19 -22.92 -12.39
N THR A 122 3.98 -22.74 -11.34
CA THR A 122 4.87 -23.78 -10.82
C THR A 122 4.14 -25.09 -10.48
N LEU A 123 4.82 -26.23 -10.62
CA LEU A 123 4.16 -27.55 -10.61
C LEU A 123 3.63 -28.02 -9.23
N ASP A 124 4.14 -27.45 -8.13
CA ASP A 124 3.77 -27.85 -6.77
C ASP A 124 2.39 -27.36 -6.31
N VAL A 125 1.76 -26.48 -7.07
CA VAL A 125 0.44 -25.90 -6.78
C VAL A 125 -0.71 -26.90 -6.79
N THR A 126 -0.52 -28.09 -7.37
CA THR A 126 -1.56 -29.12 -7.47
C THR A 126 -1.72 -29.96 -6.20
N SER A 127 -0.89 -29.72 -5.19
CA SER A 127 -0.95 -30.43 -3.91
C SER A 127 -0.69 -29.47 -2.75
N GLN A 128 -1.65 -29.35 -1.85
CA GLN A 128 -1.50 -28.55 -0.62
C GLN A 128 -0.25 -28.95 0.18
N ALA A 129 0.06 -30.25 0.24
CA ALA A 129 1.22 -30.73 0.96
C ALA A 129 2.55 -30.27 0.33
N GLN A 130 2.58 -30.04 -1.00
CA GLN A 130 3.75 -29.54 -1.71
C GLN A 130 3.84 -28.01 -1.63
N MET A 131 2.72 -27.30 -1.77
CA MET A 131 2.65 -25.85 -1.55
C MET A 131 3.10 -25.40 -0.15
N VAL A 132 2.96 -26.29 0.83
CA VAL A 132 3.26 -26.01 2.25
C VAL A 132 4.50 -26.81 2.71
N ALA A 133 5.16 -27.53 1.80
CA ALA A 133 6.28 -28.39 2.16
C ALA A 133 7.45 -27.59 2.75
N VAL A 134 7.76 -27.86 4.01
CA VAL A 134 9.00 -27.41 4.65
C VAL A 134 10.05 -28.48 4.42
N THR A 135 10.89 -28.32 3.40
CA THR A 135 12.06 -29.20 3.23
C THR A 135 13.20 -28.67 4.09
N GLY A 136 13.32 -29.18 5.31
CA GLY A 136 14.45 -28.88 6.18
C GLY A 136 14.53 -29.82 7.38
N THR A 137 15.73 -30.29 7.70
CA THR A 137 15.98 -31.18 8.87
C THR A 137 16.65 -30.45 10.03
N THR A 138 17.02 -29.18 9.82
CA THR A 138 17.72 -28.36 10.81
C THR A 138 16.86 -27.18 11.29
N ALA A 139 17.02 -26.79 12.56
CA ALA A 139 16.25 -25.70 13.16
C ALA A 139 16.48 -24.34 12.48
N GLU A 140 17.59 -24.18 11.74
CA GLU A 140 17.93 -22.98 10.95
C GLU A 140 17.18 -22.91 9.60
N GLU A 141 16.75 -24.03 9.02
CA GLU A 141 15.82 -24.05 7.86
C GLU A 141 14.37 -23.72 8.28
N LEU A 142 14.06 -23.92 9.57
CA LEU A 142 12.74 -23.71 10.17
C LEU A 142 12.37 -22.21 10.36
N TYR A 143 13.34 -21.30 10.24
CA TYR A 143 13.17 -19.85 10.47
C TYR A 143 13.20 -18.98 9.20
N GLY A 144 13.20 -19.51 7.98
CA GLY A 144 13.11 -18.60 6.81
C GLY A 144 13.48 -19.12 5.42
N ARG A 145 13.47 -20.42 5.13
CA ARG A 145 13.63 -20.92 3.75
C ARG A 145 12.51 -21.89 3.38
N PHE A 146 11.28 -21.40 3.40
CA PHE A 146 10.15 -22.12 2.81
C PHE A 146 10.27 -22.07 1.29
N GLU A 147 9.89 -23.13 0.58
CA GLU A 147 9.54 -22.98 -0.83
C GLU A 147 8.35 -22.01 -0.89
N PRO A 148 8.49 -20.80 -1.46
CA PRO A 148 7.41 -19.83 -1.47
C PRO A 148 6.28 -20.35 -2.35
N SER A 149 5.23 -20.92 -1.75
CA SER A 149 3.98 -21.03 -2.49
C SER A 149 3.26 -19.70 -2.44
N TYR A 150 3.50 -18.89 -3.48
CA TYR A 150 2.72 -17.69 -3.78
C TYR A 150 1.24 -18.01 -4.04
N PHE A 151 0.86 -19.28 -4.11
CA PHE A 151 -0.46 -19.77 -4.46
C PHE A 151 -1.28 -20.24 -3.25
N ALA A 152 -0.74 -20.20 -2.03
CA ALA A 152 -1.43 -20.63 -0.82
C ALA A 152 -1.60 -19.50 0.21
N ASN A 153 -2.85 -19.27 0.67
CA ASN A 153 -3.20 -18.30 1.71
C ASN A 153 -3.74 -18.94 3.00
N GLN A 154 -3.61 -20.27 3.18
CA GLN A 154 -4.26 -20.99 4.29
C GLN A 154 -3.32 -21.35 5.45
N LEU A 155 -3.84 -21.23 6.67
CA LEU A 155 -3.26 -21.77 7.90
C LEU A 155 -2.86 -23.25 7.80
N VAL A 156 -1.59 -23.53 8.07
CA VAL A 156 -1.12 -24.90 8.31
C VAL A 156 -1.51 -25.28 9.74
N ALA A 157 -2.52 -26.14 9.90
CA ALA A 157 -2.73 -26.82 11.17
C ALA A 157 -1.50 -27.72 11.45
N SER A 158 -0.91 -27.55 12.61
CA SER A 158 0.34 -28.12 13.12
C SER A 158 0.47 -29.66 13.16
N ASP A 159 -0.35 -30.41 12.44
CA ASP A 159 -0.75 -31.75 12.89
C ASP A 159 -0.15 -32.89 12.04
N ALA A 160 0.55 -32.58 10.94
CA ALA A 160 0.92 -33.60 9.95
C ALA A 160 2.37 -34.13 10.03
N ASN A 161 3.18 -33.79 11.05
CA ASN A 161 4.53 -34.37 11.14
C ASN A 161 4.91 -34.76 12.58
N THR A 162 4.87 -36.08 12.85
CA THR A 162 5.20 -36.78 14.11
C THR A 162 6.65 -36.63 14.60
N ALA A 163 7.39 -35.62 14.13
CA ALA A 163 8.79 -35.38 14.44
C ALA A 163 9.09 -33.93 14.85
N LYS A 164 8.13 -33.22 15.48
CA LYS A 164 8.40 -31.90 16.07
C LYS A 164 8.55 -31.96 17.59
N PRO A 165 9.46 -31.17 18.19
CA PRO A 165 9.56 -31.05 19.63
C PRO A 165 8.26 -30.45 20.19
N SER A 166 7.85 -30.93 21.38
CA SER A 166 6.53 -30.73 22.01
C SER A 166 6.13 -29.28 22.34
N ASN A 167 6.96 -28.30 21.99
CA ASN A 167 6.81 -26.87 22.22
C ASN A 167 6.71 -26.04 20.92
N PHE A 168 6.70 -26.67 19.74
CA PHE A 168 6.54 -25.96 18.46
C PHE A 168 5.07 -25.96 18.01
N LYS A 169 4.31 -24.91 18.38
CA LYS A 169 2.99 -24.59 17.81
C LYS A 169 3.10 -23.26 17.09
N ILE A 170 3.21 -23.28 15.76
CA ILE A 170 2.93 -22.08 14.97
C ILE A 170 1.70 -22.41 14.13
N ALA A 171 0.56 -21.81 14.49
CA ALA A 171 -0.53 -21.61 13.55
C ALA A 171 -0.10 -20.43 12.68
N ILE A 172 0.52 -20.70 11.53
CA ILE A 172 0.99 -19.66 10.63
C ILE A 172 -0.21 -19.16 9.82
N THR A 173 -0.75 -17.98 10.13
CA THR A 173 -1.70 -17.32 9.22
C THR A 173 -0.91 -16.81 8.03
N LEU A 174 -1.10 -17.45 6.87
CA LEU A 174 -0.41 -17.15 5.61
C LEU A 174 -1.01 -15.90 4.95
N PRO A 175 -0.26 -15.22 4.06
CA PRO A 175 0.65 -15.80 3.06
C PRO A 175 2.01 -16.36 3.57
N LEU A 176 2.52 -17.44 2.94
CA LEU A 176 3.82 -18.07 3.29
C LEU A 176 5.04 -17.27 2.81
N PHE A 177 4.82 -16.16 2.12
CA PHE A 177 5.87 -15.24 1.71
C PHE A 177 6.05 -14.17 2.81
N GLY A 178 7.29 -14.02 3.29
CA GLY A 178 7.73 -12.96 4.18
C GLY A 178 8.95 -12.22 3.62
N LEU A 179 9.43 -11.21 4.34
CA LEU A 179 10.63 -10.45 3.99
C LEU A 179 11.86 -11.34 3.80
N ASP A 180 11.96 -12.41 4.60
CA ASP A 180 13.08 -13.37 4.57
C ASP A 180 12.90 -14.49 3.54
N THR A 181 11.72 -14.61 2.94
CA THR A 181 11.47 -15.66 1.94
C THR A 181 12.33 -15.37 0.69
N PRO A 182 13.26 -16.27 0.32
CA PRO A 182 14.09 -16.09 -0.85
C PRO A 182 13.21 -16.03 -2.11
N PRO A 183 13.55 -15.17 -3.08
CA PRO A 183 12.81 -15.06 -4.34
C PRO A 183 13.00 -16.27 -5.25
N THR A 184 13.95 -17.16 -4.94
CA THR A 184 14.18 -18.40 -5.67
C THR A 184 14.27 -19.56 -4.68
N SER A 185 13.64 -20.69 -5.02
CA SER A 185 13.76 -21.91 -4.23
C SER A 185 15.17 -22.48 -4.45
N GLN A 186 16.07 -22.40 -3.46
CA GLN A 186 17.32 -23.16 -3.49
C GLN A 186 17.08 -24.61 -3.05
N VAL A 187 16.19 -25.33 -3.73
CA VAL A 187 16.11 -26.78 -3.54
C VAL A 187 17.08 -27.47 -4.50
N PRO A 188 17.97 -28.36 -4.01
CA PRO A 188 18.88 -29.10 -4.87
C PRO A 188 18.13 -30.08 -5.79
N ALA A 189 18.09 -29.74 -7.08
CA ALA A 189 18.35 -30.60 -8.24
C ALA A 189 17.65 -31.97 -8.32
N THR A 190 16.37 -32.11 -7.93
CA THR A 190 15.62 -33.35 -8.26
C THR A 190 14.31 -33.18 -9.03
N ALA A 191 13.86 -31.96 -9.31
CA ALA A 191 13.03 -31.60 -10.47
C ALA A 191 12.88 -30.07 -10.47
N ASP A 192 13.28 -29.39 -11.55
CA ASP A 192 12.93 -27.97 -11.72
C ASP A 192 11.40 -27.88 -11.74
N LYS A 193 10.81 -27.03 -10.89
CA LYS A 193 9.36 -26.84 -10.78
C LYS A 193 8.87 -25.54 -11.42
N ASN A 194 9.81 -24.63 -11.68
CA ASN A 194 9.56 -23.29 -12.21
C ASN A 194 9.95 -23.23 -13.69
N TYR A 195 9.38 -22.26 -14.40
CA TYR A 195 9.64 -22.04 -15.81
C TYR A 195 11.03 -21.46 -16.07
N VAL A 196 11.62 -21.87 -17.19
CA VAL A 196 12.84 -21.34 -17.78
C VAL A 196 12.51 -20.78 -19.16
N ILE A 197 12.94 -19.55 -19.44
CA ILE A 197 12.72 -18.91 -20.73
C ILE A 197 14.04 -18.84 -21.49
N CYS A 198 14.09 -19.47 -22.65
CA CYS A 198 15.19 -19.36 -23.59
C CYS A 198 15.00 -18.18 -24.56
N LYS A 199 16.12 -17.63 -25.01
CA LYS A 199 16.22 -16.65 -26.09
C LYS A 199 17.11 -17.19 -27.21
N ASN A 200 16.80 -16.83 -28.46
CA ASN A 200 17.74 -16.93 -29.58
C ASN A 200 18.25 -18.36 -29.90
N THR A 201 17.54 -19.42 -29.49
CA THR A 201 17.81 -20.80 -29.92
C THR A 201 17.22 -21.06 -31.32
N THR A 202 17.76 -22.04 -32.04
CA THR A 202 17.34 -22.29 -33.43
C THR A 202 15.99 -23.00 -33.53
N ASP A 203 15.68 -23.96 -32.66
CA ASP A 203 14.46 -24.78 -32.81
C ASP A 203 13.81 -25.28 -31.50
N SER A 204 14.49 -25.26 -30.34
CA SER A 204 13.91 -25.72 -29.07
C SER A 204 14.56 -25.06 -27.83
N CYS A 205 13.84 -24.99 -26.72
CA CYS A 205 14.32 -24.79 -25.35
C CYS A 205 14.31 -26.19 -24.69
N SER A 206 14.93 -26.38 -23.52
CA SER A 206 14.94 -27.63 -22.74
C SER A 206 16.04 -27.55 -21.68
N ALA A 207 16.05 -28.52 -20.76
CA ALA A 207 17.14 -28.74 -19.80
C ALA A 207 18.54 -28.89 -20.42
N ALA A 208 18.65 -29.19 -21.73
CA ALA A 208 19.93 -29.30 -22.43
C ALA A 208 20.40 -27.98 -23.06
N THR A 209 19.61 -26.91 -22.95
CA THR A 209 19.92 -25.62 -23.57
C THR A 209 21.14 -24.98 -22.93
N ASP A 210 22.02 -24.40 -23.77
CA ASP A 210 23.20 -23.67 -23.30
C ASP A 210 22.79 -22.45 -22.47
N ALA A 211 23.40 -22.28 -21.29
CA ALA A 211 23.10 -21.18 -20.37
C ALA A 211 23.21 -19.78 -21.00
N THR A 212 24.00 -19.60 -22.06
CA THR A 212 24.09 -18.32 -22.80
C THR A 212 22.82 -17.98 -23.58
N GLN A 213 22.01 -18.99 -23.91
CA GLN A 213 20.73 -18.87 -24.59
C GLN A 213 19.55 -18.84 -23.60
N ILE A 214 19.81 -18.77 -22.30
CA ILE A 214 18.77 -18.60 -21.29
C ILE A 214 18.56 -17.10 -21.03
N GLU A 215 17.30 -16.65 -21.06
CA GLU A 215 16.92 -15.28 -20.75
C GLU A 215 16.66 -15.11 -19.26
N VAL A 216 15.87 -16.02 -18.68
CA VAL A 216 15.51 -16.02 -17.27
C VAL A 216 15.15 -17.42 -16.80
N GLU A 217 15.44 -17.71 -15.52
CA GLU A 217 15.16 -18.97 -14.84
C GLU A 217 14.33 -18.69 -13.58
N ASP A 218 13.85 -19.75 -12.92
CA ASP A 218 13.10 -19.67 -11.67
C ASP A 218 11.82 -18.82 -11.76
N ILE A 219 11.12 -18.87 -12.91
CA ILE A 219 9.88 -18.13 -13.11
C ILE A 219 8.69 -18.93 -12.55
N PRO A 220 8.00 -18.45 -11.49
CA PRO A 220 6.88 -19.18 -10.89
C PRO A 220 5.59 -19.12 -11.72
N ALA A 221 5.44 -18.14 -12.61
CA ALA A 221 4.27 -18.05 -13.48
C ALA A 221 4.56 -17.36 -14.82
N VAL A 222 3.87 -17.79 -15.87
CA VAL A 222 4.00 -17.32 -17.25
C VAL A 222 2.62 -17.12 -17.88
N ILE A 223 2.49 -16.11 -18.73
CA ILE A 223 1.29 -15.88 -19.53
C ILE A 223 1.71 -15.86 -21.00
N VAL A 224 1.07 -16.68 -21.83
CA VAL A 224 1.43 -16.89 -23.24
C VAL A 224 0.24 -16.62 -24.15
N ALA A 225 0.47 -15.90 -25.24
CA ALA A 225 -0.43 -15.73 -26.37
C ALA A 225 0.12 -16.52 -27.57
N PHE A 226 -0.66 -17.48 -28.06
CA PHE A 226 -0.32 -18.32 -29.21
C PHE A 226 -0.76 -17.73 -30.57
N ASN A 227 -1.37 -16.54 -30.56
CA ASN A 227 -1.75 -15.78 -31.75
C ASN A 227 -2.47 -16.61 -32.84
N GLU A 228 -1.97 -16.64 -34.07
CA GLU A 228 -2.65 -17.26 -35.23
C GLU A 228 -2.87 -18.76 -35.06
N ASN A 229 -2.03 -19.37 -34.26
CA ASN A 229 -1.94 -20.81 -34.12
C ASN A 229 -2.68 -21.31 -32.88
N GLY A 230 -3.07 -20.45 -31.93
CA GLY A 230 -3.72 -20.85 -30.68
C GLY A 230 -4.94 -21.77 -30.82
N SER A 231 -5.00 -22.83 -29.99
CA SER A 231 -6.09 -23.82 -29.96
C SER A 231 -7.00 -23.73 -28.72
N GLY A 232 -6.75 -22.77 -27.81
CA GLY A 232 -7.52 -22.60 -26.58
C GLY A 232 -7.27 -23.65 -25.49
N GLN A 233 -6.20 -24.47 -25.58
CA GLN A 233 -5.92 -25.59 -24.64
C GLN A 233 -4.62 -25.46 -23.83
N GLY A 234 -4.06 -24.25 -23.69
CA GLY A 234 -2.97 -23.99 -22.73
C GLY A 234 -1.58 -24.51 -23.14
N LEU A 235 -0.69 -24.70 -22.16
CA LEU A 235 0.76 -24.96 -22.34
C LEU A 235 1.14 -26.45 -22.55
N ALA A 236 0.18 -27.37 -22.69
CA ALA A 236 0.48 -28.81 -22.83
C ALA A 236 -0.18 -29.50 -24.03
N GLU A 237 -0.86 -28.75 -24.90
CA GLU A 237 -1.53 -29.32 -26.07
C GLU A 237 -1.31 -28.46 -27.32
N CYS A 238 -0.20 -28.71 -28.03
CA CYS A 238 0.00 -28.18 -29.37
C CYS A 238 -1.01 -28.77 -30.36
N ASN A 239 -1.70 -27.92 -31.14
CA ASN A 239 -2.43 -28.40 -32.30
C ASN A 239 -1.43 -28.69 -33.44
N SER A 240 -0.97 -29.94 -33.51
CA SER A 240 0.11 -30.41 -34.41
C SER A 240 -0.11 -30.21 -35.94
N ASN A 241 -1.22 -29.64 -36.38
CA ASN A 241 -1.41 -29.32 -37.79
C ASN A 241 -0.84 -27.93 -38.09
N ASN A 242 0.30 -27.89 -38.78
CA ASN A 242 0.88 -26.72 -39.46
C ASN A 242 1.75 -25.75 -38.62
N TRP A 243 2.18 -26.12 -37.41
CA TRP A 243 3.01 -25.26 -36.56
C TRP A 243 4.49 -25.51 -36.82
N SER A 244 5.32 -24.48 -36.71
CA SER A 244 6.78 -24.65 -36.75
C SER A 244 7.26 -25.42 -35.50
N ALA A 245 8.51 -25.90 -35.50
CA ALA A 245 9.10 -26.48 -34.30
C ALA A 245 9.19 -25.45 -33.15
N ARG A 246 9.33 -24.15 -33.47
CA ARG A 246 9.43 -23.08 -32.48
C ARG A 246 8.10 -22.73 -31.83
N ASP A 247 7.01 -22.81 -32.58
CA ASP A 247 5.66 -22.59 -32.03
C ASP A 247 5.22 -23.78 -31.17
N GLN A 248 5.72 -24.99 -31.49
CA GLN A 248 5.43 -26.19 -30.70
C GLN A 248 6.16 -26.19 -29.35
N GLU A 249 7.28 -25.49 -29.24
CA GLU A 249 8.06 -25.42 -28.00
C GLU A 249 7.22 -24.88 -26.83
N ASN A 250 6.39 -23.88 -27.06
CA ASN A 250 5.65 -23.23 -25.97
C ASN A 250 4.41 -24.02 -25.50
N CYS A 251 4.14 -25.20 -26.07
CA CYS A 251 2.95 -25.99 -25.78
C CYS A 251 3.22 -27.50 -25.64
N ASP A 252 4.48 -27.91 -25.49
CA ASP A 252 4.87 -29.32 -25.40
C ASP A 252 4.68 -29.94 -24.00
N GLY A 253 4.27 -29.12 -23.02
CA GLY A 253 3.94 -29.52 -21.66
C GLY A 253 5.13 -29.54 -20.71
N ASP A 254 6.31 -29.07 -21.12
CA ASP A 254 7.45 -28.91 -20.23
C ASP A 254 7.52 -27.49 -19.60
N LEU A 255 8.59 -27.21 -18.86
CA LEU A 255 8.82 -25.94 -18.16
C LEU A 255 9.74 -24.98 -18.93
N TYR A 256 10.11 -25.32 -20.16
CA TYR A 256 11.06 -24.61 -20.99
C TYR A 256 10.32 -23.92 -22.12
N LEU A 257 10.28 -22.60 -22.08
CA LEU A 257 9.58 -21.82 -23.10
C LEU A 257 10.58 -21.02 -23.94
N LEU A 258 10.25 -20.86 -25.22
CA LEU A 258 11.02 -20.06 -26.15
C LEU A 258 10.42 -18.68 -26.29
N LYS A 259 11.25 -17.64 -26.09
CA LYS A 259 10.95 -16.25 -26.41
C LYS A 259 11.77 -15.79 -27.62
N ASN A 260 11.11 -15.34 -28.67
CA ASN A 260 11.77 -14.88 -29.89
C ASN A 260 11.05 -13.68 -30.55
N TYR A 261 11.65 -13.14 -31.61
CA TYR A 261 11.02 -12.14 -32.45
C TYR A 261 10.03 -12.79 -33.41
N PHE A 262 8.95 -12.06 -33.72
CA PHE A 262 7.97 -12.46 -34.72
C PHE A 262 8.66 -12.81 -36.06
N SER A 263 8.41 -14.01 -36.54
CA SER A 263 8.84 -14.51 -37.84
C SER A 263 7.62 -15.13 -38.52
N SER A 264 7.17 -14.50 -39.61
CA SER A 264 5.96 -14.92 -40.33
C SER A 264 6.03 -16.41 -40.72
N GLY A 265 5.11 -17.22 -40.17
CA GLY A 265 5.02 -18.66 -40.43
C GLY A 265 6.07 -19.51 -39.72
N GLU A 266 6.85 -18.94 -38.82
CA GLU A 266 7.87 -19.65 -38.03
C GLU A 266 7.81 -19.35 -36.52
N TYR A 267 7.38 -18.16 -36.10
CA TYR A 267 7.24 -17.84 -34.68
C TYR A 267 6.31 -16.65 -34.52
N ASP A 268 5.14 -16.85 -33.94
CA ASP A 268 4.20 -15.76 -33.67
C ASP A 268 3.77 -15.66 -32.21
N ASP A 269 4.21 -16.56 -31.36
CA ASP A 269 3.93 -16.54 -29.93
C ASP A 269 4.50 -15.31 -29.22
N GLN A 270 3.77 -14.86 -28.20
CA GLN A 270 4.20 -13.79 -27.31
C GLN A 270 4.01 -14.23 -25.86
N LEU A 271 4.99 -13.94 -25.00
CA LEU A 271 4.89 -14.31 -23.59
C LEU A 271 5.39 -13.22 -22.65
N VAL A 272 4.85 -13.23 -21.44
CA VAL A 272 5.32 -12.45 -20.29
C VAL A 272 5.53 -13.38 -19.12
N THR A 273 6.59 -13.14 -18.37
CA THR A 273 6.90 -13.84 -17.13
C THR A 273 6.37 -13.03 -15.94
N ILE A 274 6.02 -13.71 -14.87
CA ILE A 274 5.75 -13.11 -13.56
C ILE A 274 6.80 -13.70 -12.61
N SER A 275 7.81 -12.91 -12.29
CA SER A 275 8.88 -13.32 -11.39
C SER A 275 8.41 -13.29 -9.93
N ALA A 276 9.07 -14.09 -9.10
CA ALA A 276 8.90 -14.05 -7.65
C ALA A 276 9.16 -12.65 -7.05
N TYR A 277 10.10 -11.88 -7.62
CA TYR A 277 10.36 -10.50 -7.21
C TYR A 277 9.18 -9.58 -7.47
N GLU A 278 8.52 -9.71 -8.63
CA GLU A 278 7.35 -8.89 -8.96
C GLU A 278 6.17 -9.21 -8.02
N ILE A 279 5.96 -10.49 -7.70
CA ILE A 279 4.95 -10.91 -6.73
C ILE A 279 5.31 -10.34 -5.34
N LYS A 280 6.58 -10.44 -4.93
CA LYS A 280 7.05 -9.94 -3.64
C LYS A 280 6.90 -8.42 -3.55
N GLN A 281 7.20 -7.67 -4.62
CA GLN A 281 7.03 -6.21 -4.65
C GLN A 281 5.57 -5.79 -4.39
N GLN A 282 4.58 -6.48 -4.96
CA GLN A 282 3.17 -6.16 -4.70
C GLN A 282 2.77 -6.27 -3.22
N VAL A 283 3.49 -7.11 -2.47
CA VAL A 283 3.28 -7.29 -1.04
C VAL A 283 4.13 -6.31 -0.23
N LEU A 284 5.40 -6.13 -0.63
CA LEU A 284 6.37 -5.25 0.03
C LEU A 284 6.05 -3.77 -0.09
N ASP A 285 5.36 -3.34 -1.15
CA ASP A 285 4.94 -1.94 -1.32
C ASP A 285 3.99 -1.47 -0.20
N ARG A 286 3.39 -2.38 0.58
CA ARG A 286 2.68 -2.06 1.84
C ARG A 286 3.59 -1.93 3.07
N LEU A 287 4.82 -2.46 3.02
CA LEU A 287 5.80 -2.44 4.12
C LEU A 287 6.88 -1.36 3.94
N ASN A 288 6.95 -0.70 2.78
CA ASN A 288 7.85 0.45 2.59
C ASN A 288 7.49 1.56 3.61
N GLY A 289 8.35 1.72 4.61
CA GLY A 289 8.23 2.73 5.68
C GLY A 289 7.83 2.19 7.05
N LEU A 290 7.66 0.87 7.22
CA LEU A 290 7.35 0.24 8.50
C LEU A 290 8.57 -0.51 9.07
N THR A 291 9.02 -0.18 10.27
CA THR A 291 9.97 -1.02 11.04
C THR A 291 9.24 -1.69 12.19
N LEU A 292 9.33 -3.02 12.27
CA LEU A 292 8.82 -3.83 13.38
C LEU A 292 10.01 -4.25 14.27
N GLU A 293 9.91 -3.99 15.57
CA GLU A 293 10.96 -4.25 16.58
C GLU A 293 12.31 -3.50 16.41
N PRO A 294 12.32 -2.15 16.37
CA PRO A 294 13.55 -1.38 16.30
C PRO A 294 14.39 -1.52 17.58
N THR A 295 15.66 -1.90 17.44
CA THR A 295 16.62 -1.90 18.54
C THR A 295 17.22 -0.50 18.73
N GLY A 296 16.63 0.32 19.60
CA GLY A 296 17.18 1.62 20.00
C GLY A 296 16.48 2.19 21.26
N PRO A 297 17.18 2.94 22.13
CA PRO A 297 16.61 3.43 23.39
C PRO A 297 15.45 4.43 23.20
N GLY A 298 15.37 5.15 22.07
CA GLY A 298 14.27 6.06 21.75
C GLY A 298 12.98 5.39 21.27
N TYR A 299 13.06 4.11 20.90
CA TYR A 299 11.95 3.35 20.31
C TYR A 299 11.39 2.26 21.24
N ALA A 300 11.90 2.19 22.48
CA ALA A 300 11.51 1.17 23.44
C ALA A 300 10.03 1.34 23.86
N GLY A 301 9.22 0.32 23.57
CA GLY A 301 7.80 0.28 23.90
C GLY A 301 6.85 0.67 22.76
N TYR A 302 7.35 0.88 21.55
CA TYR A 302 6.53 1.01 20.34
C TYR A 302 6.56 -0.29 19.53
N GLU A 303 5.38 -0.72 19.07
CA GLU A 303 5.20 -1.95 18.29
C GLU A 303 5.42 -1.70 16.80
N VAL A 304 5.01 -0.51 16.33
CA VAL A 304 5.04 -0.14 14.91
C VAL A 304 5.65 1.24 14.73
N ILE A 305 6.66 1.35 13.85
CA ILE A 305 7.34 2.62 13.53
C ILE A 305 7.14 3.00 12.08
N TYR A 306 6.61 4.20 11.85
CA TYR A 306 6.46 4.86 10.56
C TYR A 306 7.55 5.91 10.38
N LEU A 307 8.44 5.69 9.42
CA LEU A 307 9.54 6.63 9.10
C LEU A 307 9.15 7.63 8.00
N ARG A 308 7.88 8.00 7.94
CA ARG A 308 7.27 8.87 6.92
C ARG A 308 6.04 9.58 7.45
N ASN A 309 5.58 10.61 6.73
CA ASN A 309 4.27 11.22 6.97
C ASN A 309 3.14 10.23 6.71
N VAL A 310 2.06 10.41 7.45
CA VAL A 310 0.83 9.64 7.32
C VAL A 310 -0.17 10.46 6.53
N ASP A 311 -0.21 10.20 5.23
CA ASP A 311 -1.00 10.97 4.28
C ASP A 311 -2.26 10.24 3.79
N ASN A 312 -2.41 8.95 4.13
CA ASN A 312 -3.57 8.16 3.78
C ASN A 312 -4.09 7.39 4.99
N ALA A 313 -5.41 7.31 5.16
CA ALA A 313 -6.02 6.52 6.23
C ALA A 313 -5.70 5.00 6.12
N ASN A 314 -5.35 4.53 4.91
CA ASN A 314 -4.88 3.15 4.72
C ASN A 314 -3.42 2.93 5.17
N ASP A 315 -2.65 3.99 5.44
CA ASP A 315 -1.28 3.86 5.93
C ASP A 315 -1.25 3.37 7.38
N LEU A 316 -2.25 3.74 8.19
CA LEU A 316 -2.50 3.24 9.54
C LEU A 316 -3.84 2.47 9.57
N ASN A 317 -3.82 1.19 9.17
CA ASN A 317 -4.99 0.32 9.30
C ASN A 317 -5.04 -0.34 10.69
N VAL A 318 -5.26 0.45 11.75
CA VAL A 318 -4.69 0.11 13.07
C VAL A 318 -5.64 -0.17 14.23
N GLY A 319 -6.86 0.33 14.30
CA GLY A 319 -7.73 -0.02 15.44
C GLY A 319 -8.29 -1.44 15.37
N ASN A 320 -7.61 -2.40 16.02
CA ASN A 320 -8.09 -3.79 16.17
C ASN A 320 -8.87 -4.02 17.47
N GLY A 321 -8.97 -3.01 18.34
CA GLY A 321 -9.60 -3.13 19.66
C GLY A 321 -8.67 -3.72 20.74
N GLU A 322 -7.36 -3.69 20.52
CA GLU A 322 -6.31 -4.10 21.46
C GLU A 322 -5.36 -2.92 21.70
N ASP A 323 -4.56 -2.95 22.77
CA ASP A 323 -3.54 -1.95 23.06
C ASP A 323 -2.55 -1.83 21.90
N ASN A 324 -2.50 -0.68 21.23
CA ASN A 324 -1.67 -0.43 20.06
C ASN A 324 -0.63 0.67 20.34
N SER A 325 0.61 0.49 19.88
CA SER A 325 1.69 1.46 20.14
C SER A 325 2.43 1.86 18.87
N PHE A 326 2.24 3.12 18.46
CA PHE A 326 2.75 3.71 17.22
C PHE A 326 3.76 4.82 17.46
N TYR A 327 4.82 4.80 16.66
CA TYR A 327 5.75 5.92 16.50
C TYR A 327 5.72 6.40 15.06
N ILE A 328 5.53 7.69 14.84
CA ILE A 328 5.51 8.31 13.51
C ILE A 328 6.56 9.43 13.50
N GLY A 329 7.66 9.18 12.82
CA GLY A 329 8.81 10.08 12.81
C GLY A 329 10.07 9.45 12.23
N ALA A 330 11.09 10.28 12.06
CA ALA A 330 12.44 10.06 11.59
C ALA A 330 12.69 10.01 10.07
N LYS A 331 13.88 10.48 9.69
CA LYS A 331 14.43 10.37 8.34
C LYS A 331 15.31 9.13 8.23
N GLN A 332 15.33 8.54 7.03
CA GLN A 332 16.38 7.61 6.65
C GLN A 332 17.52 8.37 5.97
N ASP A 333 18.77 8.04 6.31
CA ASP A 333 19.92 8.48 5.53
C ASP A 333 19.97 7.76 4.16
N GLU A 334 20.96 8.08 3.32
CA GLU A 334 21.14 7.43 2.01
C GLU A 334 21.38 5.91 2.08
N ASN A 335 21.69 5.38 3.28
CA ASN A 335 21.93 3.96 3.54
C ASN A 335 20.69 3.26 4.12
N GLY A 336 19.60 3.98 4.38
CA GLY A 336 18.39 3.45 5.01
C GLY A 336 18.45 3.42 6.54
N ASP A 337 19.50 3.97 7.15
CA ASP A 337 19.62 4.05 8.61
C ASP A 337 18.76 5.20 9.14
N VAL A 338 18.02 4.93 10.22
CA VAL A 338 17.22 5.95 10.89
C VAL A 338 18.14 6.96 11.55
N ILE A 339 18.12 8.20 11.06
CA ILE A 339 18.87 9.31 11.64
C ILE A 339 17.91 10.17 12.47
N ASP A 340 18.15 10.19 13.78
CA ASP A 340 17.60 11.20 14.69
C ASP A 340 18.37 12.50 14.42
N GLY A 341 17.68 13.46 13.82
CA GLY A 341 18.28 14.63 13.18
C GLY A 341 17.40 15.86 13.35
N ASP A 342 17.33 16.34 14.59
CA ASP A 342 17.29 17.76 14.99
C ASP A 342 16.35 18.74 14.24
N GLY A 343 15.22 18.24 13.72
CA GLY A 343 14.06 19.06 13.37
C GLY A 343 13.81 19.27 11.87
N ALA A 344 13.39 18.24 11.14
CA ALA A 344 12.85 18.43 9.79
C ALA A 344 11.69 17.48 9.41
N GLU A 345 10.49 18.06 9.35
CA GLU A 345 9.36 17.86 8.39
C GLU A 345 8.80 16.44 8.11
N ALA A 346 9.32 15.39 8.75
CA ALA A 346 8.74 14.04 8.67
C ALA A 346 8.01 13.70 9.98
N GLY A 347 6.96 12.88 9.88
CA GLY A 347 6.12 12.50 11.02
C GLY A 347 4.81 13.28 11.12
N ASP A 348 4.45 14.05 10.09
CA ASP A 348 3.16 14.74 10.05
C ASP A 348 2.02 13.76 9.85
N LEU A 349 0.92 13.98 10.58
CA LEU A 349 -0.34 13.27 10.41
C LEU A 349 -1.30 14.16 9.62
N SER A 350 -1.59 13.78 8.37
CA SER A 350 -2.54 14.48 7.49
C SER A 350 -3.78 13.64 7.14
N ALA A 351 -3.88 12.43 7.68
CA ALA A 351 -5.01 11.53 7.54
C ALA A 351 -5.78 11.31 8.86
N VAL A 352 -6.86 10.54 8.78
CA VAL A 352 -7.62 10.08 9.95
C VAL A 352 -7.01 8.79 10.48
N VAL A 353 -6.61 8.81 11.74
CA VAL A 353 -6.22 7.66 12.57
C VAL A 353 -7.31 7.47 13.61
N ASN A 354 -7.80 6.24 13.77
CA ASN A 354 -8.79 5.85 14.78
C ASN A 354 -8.36 4.51 15.38
N LEU A 355 -7.98 4.50 16.65
CA LEU A 355 -7.41 3.32 17.33
C LEU A 355 -8.48 2.48 18.06
N LYS A 356 -9.63 3.07 18.40
CA LYS A 356 -10.81 2.43 19.01
C LYS A 356 -10.50 1.99 20.45
N ASP A 357 -10.97 0.82 20.86
CA ASP A 357 -10.79 0.28 22.20
C ASP A 357 -9.33 -0.18 22.40
N GLY A 358 -8.76 0.05 23.59
CA GLY A 358 -7.40 -0.36 23.97
C GLY A 358 -6.66 0.73 24.72
N ASP A 359 -5.66 0.37 25.54
CA ASP A 359 -4.76 1.38 26.13
C ASP A 359 -3.68 1.73 25.07
N ASP A 360 -3.95 2.72 24.24
CA ASP A 360 -3.16 3.03 23.06
C ASP A 360 -2.03 4.03 23.32
N ARG A 361 -1.02 4.01 22.45
CA ARG A 361 0.10 4.95 22.50
C ARG A 361 0.45 5.47 21.12
N LEU A 362 0.44 6.79 20.96
CA LEU A 362 0.79 7.47 19.72
C LEU A 362 1.89 8.52 19.96
N TYR A 363 2.99 8.40 19.23
CA TYR A 363 4.07 9.38 19.21
C TYR A 363 4.22 9.99 17.82
N LEU A 364 4.18 11.32 17.74
CA LEU A 364 4.40 12.10 16.52
C LEU A 364 5.61 13.00 16.73
N GLU A 365 6.67 12.79 15.95
CA GLU A 365 7.77 13.78 15.83
C GLU A 365 7.29 15.03 15.06
N GLY A 366 6.34 14.84 14.13
CA GLY A 366 5.75 15.92 13.34
C GLY A 366 4.50 16.54 13.97
N SER A 367 3.71 17.20 13.14
CA SER A 367 2.49 17.90 13.50
C SER A 367 1.23 17.10 13.13
N VAL A 368 0.14 17.31 13.86
CA VAL A 368 -1.20 16.96 13.36
C VAL A 368 -1.64 18.09 12.45
N VAL A 369 -1.51 17.93 11.13
CA VAL A 369 -1.74 19.04 10.18
C VAL A 369 -3.24 19.22 9.86
N SER A 370 -3.57 20.26 9.10
CA SER A 370 -4.96 20.49 8.67
C SER A 370 -5.49 19.31 7.84
N GLY A 371 -6.62 18.73 8.26
CA GLY A 371 -7.18 17.50 7.68
C GLY A 371 -6.74 16.21 8.38
N GLY A 372 -5.70 16.28 9.21
CA GLY A 372 -5.33 15.21 10.13
C GLY A 372 -6.31 15.09 11.28
N ASN A 373 -6.60 13.85 11.68
CA ASN A 373 -7.42 13.53 12.85
C ASN A 373 -6.75 12.37 13.60
N ALA A 374 -6.25 12.60 14.81
CA ALA A 374 -5.79 11.55 15.70
C ALA A 374 -6.89 11.24 16.72
N ASP A 375 -7.56 10.11 16.57
CA ASP A 375 -8.62 9.63 17.45
C ASP A 375 -8.11 8.35 18.13
N LEU A 376 -7.86 8.39 19.43
CA LEU A 376 -7.28 7.25 20.14
C LEU A 376 -8.41 6.29 20.55
N GLY A 377 -9.42 6.72 21.30
CA GLY A 377 -10.69 6.02 21.42
C GLY A 377 -11.04 5.66 22.86
N ASP A 378 -11.33 4.38 23.13
CA ASP A 378 -11.73 3.94 24.47
C ASP A 378 -10.54 3.25 25.16
N GLY A 379 -10.01 3.79 26.25
CA GLY A 379 -8.90 3.20 27.00
C GLY A 379 -8.05 4.28 27.68
N ASN A 380 -7.00 3.89 28.39
CA ASN A 380 -6.06 4.85 28.99
C ASN A 380 -4.92 5.10 28.03
N ASP A 381 -5.08 6.15 27.24
CA ASP A 381 -4.27 6.43 26.10
C ASP A 381 -3.09 7.35 26.41
N ARG A 382 -2.05 7.27 25.57
CA ARG A 382 -0.88 8.13 25.67
C ARG A 382 -0.52 8.74 24.33
N LEU A 383 -0.69 10.06 24.24
CA LEU A 383 -0.29 10.86 23.09
C LEU A 383 0.98 11.68 23.39
N THR A 384 1.90 11.75 22.44
CA THR A 384 2.99 12.72 22.43
C THR A 384 3.14 13.33 21.04
N VAL A 385 3.16 14.65 20.96
CA VAL A 385 3.32 15.41 19.71
C VAL A 385 4.44 16.43 19.91
N GLU A 386 5.57 16.24 19.23
CA GLU A 386 6.66 17.22 19.24
C GLU A 386 6.30 18.47 18.40
N GLY A 387 5.59 18.26 17.29
CA GLY A 387 5.07 19.32 16.44
C GLY A 387 3.83 20.03 17.00
N SER A 388 3.12 20.76 16.12
CA SER A 388 1.90 21.48 16.51
C SER A 388 0.64 20.69 16.20
N ILE A 389 -0.44 20.95 16.95
CA ILE A 389 -1.78 20.45 16.63
C ILE A 389 -2.53 21.51 15.83
N ILE A 390 -2.71 21.27 14.53
CA ILE A 390 -3.44 22.12 13.58
C ILE A 390 -4.75 21.47 13.13
N GLY A 391 -4.78 20.14 13.06
CA GLY A 391 -5.95 19.33 12.79
C GLY A 391 -6.81 19.08 14.03
N VAL A 392 -7.27 17.84 14.17
CA VAL A 392 -8.10 17.39 15.29
C VAL A 392 -7.36 16.29 16.05
N VAL A 393 -7.43 16.34 17.37
CA VAL A 393 -7.02 15.28 18.27
C VAL A 393 -8.16 15.00 19.24
N THR A 394 -8.48 13.72 19.42
CA THR A 394 -9.44 13.21 20.40
C THR A 394 -8.81 12.03 21.13
N LEU A 395 -8.72 12.08 22.46
CA LEU A 395 -8.21 10.95 23.25
C LEU A 395 -9.34 9.96 23.53
N GLY A 396 -10.50 10.43 23.97
CA GLY A 396 -11.75 9.67 23.90
C GLY A 396 -12.32 9.35 25.28
N THR A 397 -12.34 8.09 25.71
CA THR A 397 -12.79 7.75 27.08
C THR A 397 -11.69 7.03 27.83
N GLY A 398 -11.41 7.43 29.06
CA GLY A 398 -10.41 6.80 29.91
C GLY A 398 -9.58 7.83 30.65
N SER A 399 -8.51 7.41 31.33
CA SER A 399 -7.60 8.34 31.99
C SER A 399 -6.35 8.51 31.15
N ASP A 400 -6.33 9.55 30.34
CA ASP A 400 -5.38 9.70 29.26
C ASP A 400 -4.22 10.62 29.63
N ILE A 401 -3.13 10.50 28.87
CA ILE A 401 -1.96 11.36 29.02
C ILE A 401 -1.55 11.95 27.67
N ALA A 402 -1.54 13.27 27.57
CA ALA A 402 -1.06 13.97 26.38
C ALA A 402 0.11 14.91 26.68
N ILE A 403 1.14 14.86 25.84
CA ILE A 403 2.28 15.78 25.88
C ILE A 403 2.38 16.47 24.52
N ILE A 404 2.28 17.80 24.51
CA ILE A 404 2.36 18.62 23.30
C ILE A 404 3.52 19.59 23.46
N GLU A 405 4.64 19.32 22.78
CA GLU A 405 5.86 20.10 22.96
C GLU A 405 5.81 21.47 22.26
N SER A 406 5.02 21.59 21.18
CA SER A 406 4.77 22.85 20.49
C SER A 406 3.40 23.43 20.88
N GLY A 407 2.65 24.01 19.94
CA GLY A 407 1.38 24.68 20.22
C GLY A 407 0.15 23.93 19.71
N VAL A 408 -1.02 24.45 20.10
CA VAL A 408 -2.33 24.04 19.58
C VAL A 408 -2.95 25.20 18.81
N SER A 409 -3.41 24.91 17.59
CA SER A 409 -4.07 25.85 16.67
C SER A 409 -5.37 25.29 16.08
N GLY A 410 -5.56 23.98 16.15
CA GLY A 410 -6.79 23.29 15.78
C GLY A 410 -7.62 22.91 17.01
N THR A 411 -8.09 21.67 17.04
CA THR A 411 -8.91 21.12 18.12
C THR A 411 -8.15 20.02 18.84
N PHE A 412 -8.12 20.09 20.17
CA PHE A 412 -7.68 19.02 21.04
C PHE A 412 -8.80 18.75 22.05
N ASP A 413 -9.19 17.49 22.18
CA ASP A 413 -10.26 17.05 23.08
C ASP A 413 -9.78 15.79 23.81
N ALA A 414 -9.61 15.86 25.13
CA ALA A 414 -9.23 14.69 25.91
C ALA A 414 -10.42 13.73 26.10
N GLY A 415 -11.64 14.26 26.15
CA GLY A 415 -12.85 13.45 26.30
C GLY A 415 -13.17 13.10 27.76
N ASP A 416 -13.76 11.93 28.01
CA ASP A 416 -14.27 11.54 29.34
C ASP A 416 -13.19 10.80 30.16
N GLY A 417 -13.20 10.96 31.50
CA GLY A 417 -12.25 10.33 32.43
C GLY A 417 -11.20 11.30 32.98
N ASN A 418 -10.29 10.84 33.87
CA ASN A 418 -9.35 11.77 34.54
C ASN A 418 -8.06 11.92 33.74
N ASP A 419 -7.93 13.02 33.02
CA ASP A 419 -6.88 13.24 32.04
C ASP A 419 -5.71 14.07 32.57
N THR A 420 -4.52 13.86 32.01
CA THR A 420 -3.31 14.63 32.32
C THR A 420 -2.67 15.16 31.04
N ILE A 421 -2.70 16.47 30.85
CA ILE A 421 -2.28 17.12 29.61
C ILE A 421 -1.20 18.15 29.92
N ASP A 422 -0.06 18.06 29.24
CA ASP A 422 1.04 19.04 29.32
C ASP A 422 1.23 19.73 27.95
N ILE A 423 1.07 21.05 27.91
CA ILE A 423 1.24 21.86 26.69
C ILE A 423 2.39 22.86 26.90
N TYR A 424 3.46 22.67 26.13
CA TYR A 424 4.68 23.47 26.27
C TYR A 424 4.69 24.75 25.43
N GLY A 425 4.01 24.76 24.28
CA GLY A 425 3.94 25.92 23.39
C GLY A 425 2.64 26.72 23.52
N THR A 426 2.30 27.45 22.46
CA THR A 426 1.24 28.46 22.48
C THR A 426 -0.09 27.93 21.96
N ILE A 427 -1.18 28.19 22.69
CA ILE A 427 -2.55 28.06 22.15
C ILE A 427 -2.85 29.28 21.29
N GLN A 428 -3.09 29.05 20.00
CA GLN A 428 -3.30 30.08 18.99
C GLN A 428 -4.75 30.61 18.98
N ASP A 429 -4.99 31.68 18.21
CA ASP A 429 -6.31 32.27 18.01
C ASP A 429 -7.27 31.29 17.34
N GLY A 430 -8.45 31.06 17.96
CA GLY A 430 -9.47 30.15 17.45
C GLY A 430 -9.22 28.66 17.71
N ALA A 431 -8.17 28.30 18.46
CA ALA A 431 -7.95 26.94 18.92
C ALA A 431 -8.96 26.55 20.01
N THR A 432 -9.34 25.27 20.04
CA THR A 432 -10.20 24.70 21.09
C THR A 432 -9.44 23.59 21.79
N VAL A 433 -9.32 23.68 23.12
CA VAL A 433 -8.70 22.67 23.97
C VAL A 433 -9.72 22.25 25.02
N SER A 434 -10.11 20.98 25.04
CA SER A 434 -10.92 20.38 26.10
C SER A 434 -10.05 19.42 26.89
N SER A 435 -9.97 19.57 28.21
CA SER A 435 -9.30 18.58 29.07
C SER A 435 -10.24 17.56 29.69
N GLY A 436 -11.55 17.72 29.52
CA GLY A 436 -12.54 16.86 30.15
C GLY A 436 -13.87 16.80 29.41
N GLY A 437 -14.67 15.81 29.81
CA GLY A 437 -15.94 15.46 29.19
C GLY A 437 -17.07 16.41 29.58
N LYS A 438 -18.04 16.59 28.68
CA LYS A 438 -19.25 17.43 28.92
C LYS A 438 -20.47 16.65 29.35
N ASP A 439 -20.31 15.36 29.59
CA ASP A 439 -21.43 14.42 29.56
C ASP A 439 -22.26 14.40 30.86
N ASN A 440 -21.82 15.14 31.89
CA ASN A 440 -22.44 15.25 33.21
C ASN A 440 -22.59 13.88 33.93
N LYS A 441 -21.89 12.82 33.49
CA LYS A 441 -22.11 11.46 34.01
C LYS A 441 -21.12 11.07 35.09
N GLU A 442 -19.88 11.53 35.05
CA GLU A 442 -18.86 11.25 36.07
C GLU A 442 -18.18 12.56 36.54
N SER A 443 -17.69 12.59 37.78
CA SER A 443 -16.94 13.73 38.32
C SER A 443 -15.48 13.50 38.03
N ASP A 444 -15.12 13.67 36.76
CA ASP A 444 -13.77 13.52 36.27
C ASP A 444 -12.92 14.67 36.81
N ASN A 445 -11.61 14.48 36.98
CA ASN A 445 -10.77 15.48 37.64
C ASN A 445 -9.50 15.61 36.83
N ASP A 446 -9.51 16.60 35.95
CA ASP A 446 -8.52 16.71 34.91
C ASP A 446 -7.37 17.60 35.36
N THR A 447 -6.18 17.31 34.85
CA THR A 447 -4.99 18.12 35.10
C THR A 447 -4.44 18.64 33.79
N LEU A 448 -4.43 19.96 33.65
CA LEU A 448 -3.92 20.64 32.47
C LEU A 448 -2.78 21.58 32.87
N THR A 449 -1.55 21.22 32.48
CA THR A 449 -0.36 22.05 32.71
C THR A 449 -0.01 22.85 31.46
N PHE A 450 0.17 24.15 31.64
CA PHE A 450 0.62 25.06 30.60
C PHE A 450 1.99 25.66 30.93
N HIS A 451 2.87 25.61 29.93
CA HIS A 451 4.18 26.28 29.99
C HIS A 451 4.31 27.45 28.99
N GLY A 452 3.40 27.57 28.01
CA GLY A 452 3.41 28.63 26.99
C GLY A 452 2.30 29.68 27.15
N SER A 453 2.02 30.46 26.09
CA SER A 453 1.00 31.52 26.07
C SER A 453 -0.36 31.03 25.54
N VAL A 454 -1.43 31.74 25.88
CA VAL A 454 -2.77 31.56 25.29
C VAL A 454 -3.16 32.85 24.58
N MET A 455 -3.29 32.85 23.25
CA MET A 455 -3.66 34.07 22.54
C MET A 455 -5.16 34.32 22.65
N ASN A 456 -6.00 33.62 21.88
CA ASN A 456 -7.46 33.80 21.91
C ASN A 456 -8.14 32.43 21.71
N GLY A 457 -7.65 31.41 22.40
CA GLY A 457 -8.24 30.06 22.39
C GLY A 457 -9.31 29.90 23.46
N GLU A 458 -10.17 28.91 23.27
CA GLU A 458 -11.12 28.44 24.27
C GLU A 458 -10.55 27.19 24.94
N ILE A 459 -10.43 27.23 26.26
CA ILE A 459 -10.06 26.10 27.09
C ILE A 459 -11.27 25.73 27.93
N ASP A 460 -11.70 24.48 27.80
CA ASP A 460 -12.80 23.90 28.57
C ASP A 460 -12.22 22.77 29.42
N MET A 461 -12.48 22.81 30.73
CA MET A 461 -11.99 21.77 31.62
C MET A 461 -13.00 20.64 31.90
N GLY A 462 -14.24 20.77 31.42
CA GLY A 462 -15.26 19.75 31.66
C GLY A 462 -15.87 19.79 33.06
N ASP A 463 -16.72 18.81 33.37
CA ASP A 463 -17.36 18.70 34.68
C ASP A 463 -16.45 18.00 35.71
N GLY A 464 -16.23 18.60 36.88
CA GLY A 464 -15.56 17.94 37.99
C GLY A 464 -14.69 18.81 38.89
N ASN A 465 -13.59 18.28 39.43
CA ASN A 465 -12.68 19.11 40.24
C ASN A 465 -11.33 19.21 39.55
N ASP A 466 -11.26 20.11 38.58
CA ASP A 466 -10.14 20.18 37.68
C ASP A 466 -9.01 21.04 38.22
N THR A 467 -7.80 20.75 37.77
CA THR A 467 -6.58 21.42 38.17
C THR A 467 -5.87 21.99 36.95
N MET A 468 -5.91 23.31 36.81
CA MET A 468 -5.10 24.01 35.82
C MET A 468 -3.79 24.46 36.45
N ARG A 469 -2.66 23.99 35.92
CA ARG A 469 -1.33 24.36 36.42
C ARG A 469 -0.60 25.27 35.44
N PHE A 470 -0.01 26.33 35.97
CA PHE A 470 0.89 27.21 35.23
C PHE A 470 2.30 27.12 35.79
N THR A 471 3.24 26.66 34.96
CA THR A 471 4.65 26.58 35.33
C THR A 471 5.45 27.54 34.46
N ALA A 472 5.73 28.73 35.00
CA ALA A 472 6.44 29.77 34.25
C ALA A 472 7.95 29.50 34.21
N ALA A 473 8.49 29.16 33.04
CA ALA A 473 9.89 29.41 32.74
C ALA A 473 10.05 30.91 32.37
N SER A 474 10.03 31.79 33.37
CA SER A 474 10.40 33.22 33.28
C SER A 474 10.01 33.96 31.98
N GLY A 475 8.78 34.51 31.91
CA GLY A 475 8.47 35.66 31.05
C GLY A 475 7.72 35.44 29.73
N ASN A 476 7.26 34.22 29.41
CA ASN A 476 6.57 33.90 28.15
C ASN A 476 5.08 33.48 28.32
N LEU A 477 4.45 33.77 29.46
CA LEU A 477 3.01 33.53 29.66
C LEU A 477 2.24 34.82 29.38
N SER A 478 1.42 34.82 28.33
CA SER A 478 0.54 35.92 27.96
C SER A 478 -0.85 35.38 27.62
N PHE A 479 -1.88 36.12 28.01
CA PHE A 479 -3.27 35.85 27.66
C PHE A 479 -3.80 36.97 26.79
N GLY A 480 -4.19 36.67 25.55
CA GLY A 480 -4.85 37.66 24.71
C GLY A 480 -6.22 38.05 25.26
N ASP A 481 -6.79 39.10 24.67
CA ASP A 481 -7.96 39.78 25.24
C ASP A 481 -9.23 38.91 25.19
N ASP A 482 -9.32 38.00 24.21
CA ASP A 482 -10.49 37.14 23.98
C ASP A 482 -10.26 35.69 24.46
N ALA A 483 -9.16 35.39 25.16
CA ALA A 483 -8.93 34.06 25.72
C ALA A 483 -9.98 33.73 26.80
N ILE A 484 -10.54 32.52 26.72
CA ILE A 484 -11.51 32.02 27.71
C ILE A 484 -11.01 30.68 28.25
N VAL A 485 -10.99 30.56 29.56
CA VAL A 485 -10.74 29.33 30.31
C VAL A 485 -11.93 29.11 31.22
N ASP A 486 -12.67 28.04 30.99
CA ASP A 486 -13.84 27.68 31.78
C ASP A 486 -13.58 26.35 32.51
N GLY A 487 -13.69 26.38 33.84
CA GLY A 487 -13.68 25.17 34.66
C GLY A 487 -15.03 24.46 34.74
N GLU A 488 -16.08 25.02 34.14
CA GLU A 488 -17.44 24.46 34.16
C GLU A 488 -17.94 24.08 35.58
N SER A 489 -18.42 22.86 35.83
CA SER A 489 -19.02 22.51 37.12
C SER A 489 -18.03 21.88 38.10
N GLY A 490 -18.19 22.18 39.40
CA GLY A 490 -17.42 21.57 40.50
C GLY A 490 -16.36 22.49 41.13
N ASN A 491 -15.35 21.94 41.82
CA ASN A 491 -14.39 22.73 42.63
C ASN A 491 -13.02 22.85 41.96
N ASN A 492 -12.95 23.69 40.93
CA ASN A 492 -11.75 23.82 40.12
C ASN A 492 -10.67 24.64 40.80
N THR A 493 -9.42 24.25 40.56
CA THR A 493 -8.23 24.81 41.20
C THR A 493 -7.25 25.33 40.15
N ILE A 494 -6.75 26.55 40.36
CA ILE A 494 -5.59 27.06 39.64
C ILE A 494 -4.35 26.89 40.53
N GLU A 495 -3.35 26.22 40.01
CA GLU A 495 -2.04 26.12 40.62
C GLU A 495 -1.04 26.97 39.84
N VAL A 496 -0.33 27.85 40.53
CA VAL A 496 0.76 28.64 39.93
C VAL A 496 2.08 28.26 40.61
N GLU A 497 3.06 27.93 39.79
CA GLU A 497 4.41 27.57 40.21
C GLU A 497 5.38 28.70 39.83
N ASN A 498 6.35 28.97 40.72
CA ASN A 498 7.40 29.98 40.51
C ASN A 498 6.90 31.43 40.29
N MET A 499 5.68 31.76 40.73
CA MET A 499 5.15 33.14 40.71
C MET A 499 4.13 33.39 41.83
N THR A 500 3.94 34.66 42.20
CA THR A 500 2.91 35.07 43.15
C THR A 500 1.55 35.28 42.46
N VAL A 501 0.44 35.20 43.23
CA VAL A 501 -0.92 35.46 42.70
C VAL A 501 -1.01 36.85 42.04
N ALA A 502 -0.37 37.87 42.63
CA ALA A 502 -0.40 39.23 42.09
C ALA A 502 0.37 39.36 40.77
N GLU A 503 1.46 38.61 40.59
CA GLU A 503 2.18 38.54 39.32
C GLU A 503 1.35 37.83 38.26
N PHE A 504 0.64 36.77 38.63
CA PHE A 504 -0.26 36.05 37.73
C PHE A 504 -1.48 36.90 37.31
N GLU A 505 -2.18 37.55 38.25
CA GLU A 505 -3.28 38.50 37.95
C GLU A 505 -2.83 39.65 37.03
N ALA A 506 -1.59 40.14 37.20
CA ALA A 506 -1.03 41.17 36.34
C ALA A 506 -0.75 40.68 34.90
N LEU A 507 -0.44 39.40 34.71
CA LEU A 507 -0.21 38.80 33.38
C LEU A 507 -1.51 38.58 32.61
N ILE A 508 -2.56 38.13 33.29
CA ILE A 508 -3.87 37.91 32.67
C ILE A 508 -4.64 39.22 32.46
N ASN A 509 -4.19 40.31 33.09
CA ASN A 509 -4.79 41.65 33.11
C ASN A 509 -6.22 41.66 33.67
N GLU A 510 -6.47 40.82 34.67
CA GLU A 510 -7.76 40.62 35.31
C GLU A 510 -7.59 40.07 36.74
N SER A 511 -8.59 40.26 37.61
CA SER A 511 -8.62 39.53 38.88
C SER A 511 -9.34 38.20 38.69
N ILE A 512 -8.73 37.12 39.17
CA ILE A 512 -9.28 35.76 39.09
C ILE A 512 -10.53 35.61 39.99
N SER A 513 -10.72 36.54 40.92
CA SER A 513 -11.94 36.60 41.74
C SER A 513 -13.18 37.08 40.96
N ASP A 514 -12.98 37.67 39.78
CA ASP A 514 -14.06 38.04 38.86
C ASP A 514 -14.38 36.85 37.96
N ASN A 515 -15.34 36.04 38.39
CA ASN A 515 -15.77 34.81 37.70
C ASN A 515 -16.56 35.10 36.40
N SER A 516 -16.26 36.21 35.72
CA SER A 516 -17.00 36.71 34.55
C SER A 516 -16.13 37.13 33.37
N GLY A 517 -14.79 37.19 33.51
CA GLY A 517 -13.89 37.43 32.37
C GLY A 517 -13.21 36.18 31.85
N LYS A 518 -11.87 36.21 31.76
CA LYS A 518 -11.05 35.20 31.08
C LYS A 518 -11.04 33.86 31.80
N PHE A 519 -11.13 33.85 33.13
CA PHE A 519 -11.19 32.63 33.94
C PHE A 519 -12.57 32.52 34.58
N ARG A 520 -13.22 31.38 34.38
CA ARG A 520 -14.57 31.13 34.88
C ARG A 520 -14.61 29.80 35.64
N ASN A 521 -15.43 29.78 36.67
CA ASN A 521 -15.73 28.63 37.51
C ASN A 521 -14.52 28.03 38.24
N PHE A 522 -13.56 28.87 38.66
CA PHE A 522 -12.45 28.47 39.53
C PHE A 522 -12.71 28.87 40.98
N SER A 523 -12.55 27.90 41.89
CA SER A 523 -12.89 28.04 43.31
C SER A 523 -11.68 28.29 44.21
N ILE A 524 -10.49 27.83 43.82
CA ILE A 524 -9.28 27.83 44.68
C ILE A 524 -8.04 28.22 43.86
N ILE A 525 -7.16 29.03 44.43
CA ILE A 525 -5.81 29.27 43.90
C ILE A 525 -4.78 28.73 44.89
N GLN A 526 -3.87 27.87 44.44
CA GLN A 526 -2.78 27.34 45.25
C GLN A 526 -1.42 27.82 44.71
N LEU A 527 -0.58 28.28 45.62
CA LEU A 527 0.82 28.57 45.34
C LEU A 527 1.64 27.31 45.61
N LYS A 528 2.36 26.81 44.61
CA LYS A 528 3.32 25.72 44.79
C LYS A 528 4.74 26.31 44.82
N ASP A 529 5.44 26.00 45.92
CA ASP A 529 6.81 26.45 46.22
C ASP A 529 7.87 25.79 45.34
#